data_AF-A0A8X6NPE3-F1
#
_entry.id   AF-A0A8X6NPE3-F1
#
_cell.length_a   1.000
_cell.length_b   1.000
_cell.length_c   1.000
_cell.angle_alpha   90.00
_cell.angle_beta   90.00
_cell.angle_gamma   90.00
#
_symmetry.space_group_name_H-M   'P 1'
#
loop_
_entity.id
_entity.type
_entity.pdbx_description
1 polymer ?
#
loop_
_entity_poly.entity_id
_entity_poly.type
_entity_poly.pdbx_seq_one_letter_code
_entity_poly.pdbx_strand_id
1 'polypeptide(L)'
;MTELKALGDWDYVVIVLTMVISVAVGFYFRFTGNRQRTTSDFLMAGRNMGRFPVIFSLVVTKLSAIAIIGEPADIYLFGTQRCIGFAFIFIGCAVTAYVFLPVYFAVGASTIYEYLEHRFGRKTRRTISFLGYIQTLLNMSVVIYTPAIAMSAVTEVTTESSLILIGGVCILFSALGGLKAVMWADVFQAFMMYSCLFALIARGLQETGGLSEVYNTAKEAGRMNFFDFSGDPRIPYTFWNSIFYGVQFGLAHAVNQFEIQRLLAIRNLKDSQSAALWSSIPSFLMAFLTTTTGLVMFAVFKNCDPLRQESGIGLTKADQVVPYYIVSRFLSYPGLVGLCISGILCASLSSLSSALNSLSTVFVEDFMRPLFHIPHKTAKFKLNACAKTLDCRKEPANVDSRLLCPLRRPQSYKFPKEIEMHSSHTTK
;
A
#
# COMPACT_ATOMS: atom_id res chain seq x y z
N MET A 1 23.61 2.59 24.50
CA MET A 1 23.17 2.35 23.10
C MET A 1 24.15 2.90 22.06
N THR A 2 25.30 3.44 22.45
CA THR A 2 26.27 4.13 21.58
C THR A 2 27.26 3.22 20.85
N GLU A 3 27.30 1.91 21.15
CA GLU A 3 28.27 0.95 20.58
C GLU A 3 27.70 -0.06 19.57
N LEU A 4 26.45 0.10 19.12
CA LEU A 4 25.88 -0.72 18.04
C LEU A 4 26.16 -0.14 16.63
N LYS A 5 27.10 0.80 16.53
CA LYS A 5 27.46 1.50 15.29
C LYS A 5 28.61 0.80 14.58
N ALA A 6 28.27 -0.12 13.68
CA ALA A 6 28.98 -0.28 12.41
C ALA A 6 28.20 -1.28 11.56
N LEU A 7 27.38 -0.78 10.63
CA LEU A 7 27.05 -1.56 9.43
C LEU A 7 28.38 -1.92 8.75
N GLY A 8 28.55 -3.17 8.34
CA GLY A 8 29.70 -3.55 7.54
C GLY A 8 29.63 -2.91 6.16
N ASP A 9 30.77 -2.76 5.49
CA ASP A 9 30.83 -2.21 4.13
C ASP A 9 29.87 -2.94 3.17
N TRP A 10 29.74 -4.26 3.34
CA TRP A 10 28.82 -5.10 2.57
C TRP A 10 27.34 -4.77 2.82
N ASP A 11 26.97 -4.33 4.03
CA ASP A 11 25.59 -3.94 4.32
C ASP A 11 25.22 -2.65 3.57
N TYR A 12 26.14 -1.68 3.52
CA TYR A 12 25.98 -0.46 2.72
C TYR A 12 25.86 -0.77 1.23
N VAL A 13 26.68 -1.69 0.72
CA VAL A 13 26.61 -2.14 -0.68
C VAL A 13 25.22 -2.69 -1.00
N VAL A 14 24.66 -3.56 -0.14
CA VAL A 14 23.32 -4.14 -0.35
C VAL A 14 22.23 -3.06 -0.33
N ILE A 15 22.30 -2.11 0.60
CA ILE A 15 21.32 -1.00 0.70
C ILE A 15 21.38 -0.11 -0.53
N VAL A 16 22.59 0.34 -0.92
CA VAL A 16 22.78 1.21 -2.08
C VAL A 16 22.35 0.50 -3.36
N LEU A 17 22.73 -0.77 -3.54
CA LEU A 17 22.33 -1.56 -4.70
C LEU A 17 20.81 -1.68 -4.80
N THR A 18 20.12 -1.93 -3.69
CA THR A 18 18.65 -2.01 -3.63
C THR A 18 17.98 -0.70 -4.08
N MET A 19 18.50 0.44 -3.62
CA MET A 19 18.01 1.76 -4.02
C MET A 19 18.26 2.03 -5.50
N VAL A 20 19.46 1.72 -6.00
CA VAL A 20 19.83 1.87 -7.40
C VAL A 20 18.93 1.01 -8.30
N ILE A 21 18.67 -0.25 -7.94
CA ILE A 21 17.77 -1.14 -8.69
C ILE A 21 16.36 -0.54 -8.75
N SER A 22 15.84 -0.03 -7.62
CA SER A 22 14.51 0.59 -7.56
C SER A 22 14.39 1.78 -8.52
N VAL A 23 15.43 2.64 -8.56
CA VAL A 23 15.51 3.78 -9.48
C VAL A 23 15.67 3.33 -10.93
N ALA A 24 16.51 2.32 -11.18
CA ALA A 24 16.77 1.77 -12.50
C ALA A 24 15.51 1.21 -13.16
N VAL A 25 14.62 0.56 -12.40
CA VAL A 25 13.31 0.10 -12.91
C VAL A 25 12.48 1.28 -13.40
N GLY A 26 12.46 2.39 -12.66
CA GLY A 26 11.78 3.62 -13.08
C GLY A 26 12.33 4.20 -14.38
N PHE A 27 13.66 4.30 -14.49
CA PHE A 27 14.33 4.76 -15.71
C PHE A 27 14.11 3.82 -16.90
N TYR A 28 14.17 2.51 -16.67
CA TYR A 28 13.92 1.51 -17.71
C TYR A 28 12.54 1.70 -18.33
N PHE A 29 11.47 1.82 -17.54
CA PHE A 29 10.12 2.03 -18.09
C PHE A 29 9.86 3.45 -18.61
N ARG A 30 10.68 4.44 -18.23
CA ARG A 30 10.64 5.78 -18.83
C ARG A 30 11.16 5.76 -20.26
N PHE A 31 12.30 5.08 -20.47
CA PHE A 31 12.97 5.05 -21.77
C PHE A 31 12.51 3.91 -22.68
N THR A 32 11.90 2.87 -22.11
CA THR A 32 11.48 1.65 -22.82
C THR A 32 9.96 1.50 -22.76
N GLY A 33 9.31 1.14 -23.87
CA GLY A 33 7.86 0.93 -23.95
C GLY A 33 7.03 2.21 -24.05
N ASN A 34 6.85 2.73 -25.27
CA ASN A 34 5.97 3.86 -25.63
C ASN A 34 6.05 5.17 -24.80
N ARG A 35 7.05 5.34 -23.92
CA ARG A 35 7.42 6.58 -23.21
C ARG A 35 6.32 7.23 -22.37
N GLN A 36 5.34 6.48 -21.87
CA GLN A 36 4.26 7.02 -21.01
C GLN A 36 3.58 8.27 -21.63
N ARG A 37 3.17 8.18 -22.90
CA ARG A 37 2.71 9.34 -23.70
C ARG A 37 1.34 9.88 -23.28
N THR A 38 0.50 9.04 -22.68
CA THR A 38 -0.85 9.41 -22.24
C THR A 38 -1.00 9.30 -20.72
N THR A 39 -1.95 10.04 -20.16
CA THR A 39 -2.31 9.92 -18.73
C THR A 39 -2.80 8.53 -18.37
N SER A 40 -3.45 7.81 -19.29
CA SER A 40 -3.83 6.41 -19.08
C SER A 40 -2.61 5.49 -18.98
N ASP A 41 -1.57 5.73 -19.79
CA ASP A 41 -0.32 4.97 -19.68
C ASP A 41 0.34 5.21 -18.31
N PHE A 42 0.39 6.47 -17.87
CA PHE A 42 1.04 6.85 -16.63
C PHE A 42 0.28 6.42 -15.37
N LEU A 43 -1.04 6.68 -15.31
CA LEU A 43 -1.86 6.40 -14.13
C LEU A 43 -2.45 4.99 -14.11
N MET A 44 -2.73 4.39 -15.28
CA MET A 44 -3.42 3.09 -15.39
C MET A 44 -2.58 2.02 -16.06
N ALA A 45 -1.29 2.27 -16.29
CA ALA A 45 -0.39 1.37 -17.03
C ALA A 45 -0.96 0.94 -18.41
N GLY A 46 -1.76 1.82 -19.03
CA GLY A 46 -2.44 1.55 -20.30
C GLY A 46 -3.48 0.43 -20.24
N ARG A 47 -3.92 0.03 -19.03
CA ARG A 47 -4.78 -1.14 -18.77
C ARG A 47 -4.26 -2.43 -19.43
N ASN A 48 -2.95 -2.61 -19.45
CA ASN A 48 -2.30 -3.76 -20.11
C ASN A 48 -1.28 -4.45 -19.19
N MET A 49 -1.56 -4.49 -17.89
CA MET A 49 -0.73 -5.20 -16.92
C MET A 49 -1.04 -6.69 -16.90
N GLY A 50 0.01 -7.51 -16.77
CA GLY A 50 -0.11 -8.94 -16.51
C GLY A 50 -0.49 -9.21 -15.05
N ARG A 51 -1.07 -10.39 -14.79
CA ARG A 51 -1.50 -10.80 -13.44
C ARG A 51 -0.36 -10.86 -12.42
N PHE A 52 0.81 -11.33 -12.85
CA PHE A 52 1.97 -11.54 -11.97
C PHE A 52 2.42 -10.26 -11.23
N PRO A 53 2.78 -9.14 -11.90
CA PRO A 53 3.15 -7.92 -11.20
C PRO A 53 2.00 -7.35 -10.38
N VAL A 54 0.74 -7.50 -10.81
CA VAL A 54 -0.43 -7.03 -10.05
C VAL A 54 -0.57 -7.75 -8.72
N ILE A 55 -0.42 -9.08 -8.72
CA ILE A 55 -0.54 -9.92 -7.52
C ILE A 55 0.49 -9.50 -6.46
N PHE A 56 1.78 -9.45 -6.80
CA PHE A 56 2.82 -9.05 -5.85
C PHE A 56 2.66 -7.60 -5.40
N SER A 57 2.33 -6.72 -6.33
CA SER A 57 2.13 -5.30 -6.05
C SER A 57 0.98 -5.07 -5.06
N LEU A 58 -0.12 -5.84 -5.12
CA LEU A 58 -1.19 -5.77 -4.12
C LEU A 58 -0.75 -6.18 -2.71
N VAL A 59 0.12 -7.19 -2.61
CA VAL A 59 0.60 -7.70 -1.32
C VAL A 59 1.56 -6.71 -0.65
N VAL A 60 2.58 -6.27 -1.38
CA VAL A 60 3.65 -5.41 -0.84
C VAL A 60 3.12 -4.02 -0.48
N THR A 61 2.27 -3.44 -1.35
CA THR A 61 1.65 -2.13 -1.11
C THR A 61 0.95 -2.04 0.23
N LYS A 62 0.35 -3.16 0.64
CA LYS A 62 -0.50 -3.23 1.82
C LYS A 62 0.25 -3.56 3.09
N LEU A 63 1.24 -4.44 2.99
CA LEU A 63 1.96 -4.96 4.14
C LEU A 63 2.95 -3.95 4.72
N SER A 64 3.54 -3.07 3.89
CA SER A 64 4.44 -1.99 4.33
C SER A 64 5.59 -2.47 5.24
N ALA A 65 6.39 -1.56 5.80
CA ALA A 65 7.39 -1.87 6.81
C ALA A 65 6.79 -2.47 8.10
N ILE A 66 5.51 -2.17 8.36
CA ILE A 66 4.74 -2.69 9.50
C ILE A 66 4.69 -4.22 9.48
N ALA A 67 4.60 -4.85 8.31
CA ALA A 67 4.61 -6.32 8.24
C ALA A 67 5.92 -6.94 8.71
N ILE A 68 7.06 -6.30 8.50
CA ILE A 68 8.36 -6.86 8.92
C ILE A 68 8.65 -6.55 10.39
N ILE A 69 8.27 -5.37 10.86
CA ILE A 69 8.63 -4.90 12.21
C ILE A 69 7.48 -5.11 13.20
N GLY A 70 6.28 -4.67 12.85
CA GLY A 70 5.12 -4.66 13.73
C GLY A 70 4.50 -6.04 13.91
N GLU A 71 4.24 -6.78 12.82
CA GLU A 71 3.56 -8.09 12.93
C GLU A 71 4.36 -9.11 13.77
N PRO A 72 5.69 -9.29 13.59
CA PRO A 72 6.46 -10.19 14.45
C PRO A 72 6.55 -9.70 15.89
N ALA A 73 6.58 -8.38 16.13
CA ALA A 73 6.57 -7.81 17.47
C ALA A 73 5.24 -8.06 18.20
N ASP A 74 4.12 -7.94 17.49
CA ASP A 74 2.80 -8.29 18.02
C ASP A 74 2.72 -9.78 18.38
N ILE A 75 3.28 -10.65 17.55
CA ILE A 75 3.25 -12.10 17.78
C ILE A 75 4.20 -12.50 18.93
N TYR A 76 5.32 -11.80 19.07
CA TYR A 76 6.19 -11.89 20.25
C TYR A 76 5.43 -11.53 21.54
N LEU A 77 4.59 -10.50 21.49
CA LEU A 77 3.85 -9.98 22.66
C LEU A 77 2.56 -10.73 23.00
N PHE A 78 1.80 -11.19 22.00
CA PHE A 78 0.45 -11.70 22.18
C PHE A 78 0.26 -13.15 21.70
N GLY A 79 1.19 -13.69 20.91
CA GLY A 79 1.13 -15.07 20.41
C GLY A 79 0.41 -15.23 19.07
N THR A 80 -0.09 -16.44 18.79
CA THR A 80 -0.56 -16.84 17.45
C THR A 80 -2.02 -16.53 17.15
N GLN A 81 -2.79 -15.92 18.07
CA GLN A 81 -4.23 -15.69 17.94
C GLN A 81 -4.60 -14.97 16.63
N ARG A 82 -3.83 -13.93 16.27
CA ARG A 82 -4.03 -13.12 15.06
C ARG A 82 -3.94 -13.93 13.75
N CYS A 83 -3.22 -15.06 13.76
CA CYS A 83 -2.96 -15.86 12.55
C CYS A 83 -4.22 -16.41 11.91
N ILE A 84 -5.29 -16.59 12.70
CA ILE A 84 -6.59 -17.03 12.17
C ILE A 84 -7.08 -16.06 11.11
N GLY A 85 -6.93 -14.75 11.31
CA GLY A 85 -7.40 -13.75 10.36
C GLY A 85 -6.81 -13.93 8.96
N PHE A 86 -5.57 -14.41 8.87
CA PHE A 86 -4.92 -14.64 7.57
C PHE A 86 -5.60 -15.72 6.73
N ALA A 87 -6.23 -16.72 7.35
CA ALA A 87 -7.02 -17.73 6.65
C ALA A 87 -8.29 -17.13 6.00
N PHE A 88 -8.83 -16.05 6.56
CA PHE A 88 -10.06 -15.39 6.09
C PHE A 88 -9.82 -14.29 5.05
N ILE A 89 -8.57 -13.97 4.72
CA ILE A 89 -8.21 -13.02 3.64
C ILE A 89 -8.86 -13.43 2.32
N PHE A 90 -8.87 -14.72 2.01
CA PHE A 90 -9.44 -15.24 0.76
C PHE A 90 -10.91 -14.86 0.58
N ILE A 91 -11.69 -14.84 1.66
CA ILE A 91 -13.11 -14.45 1.61
C ILE A 91 -13.25 -12.99 1.19
N GLY A 92 -12.47 -12.09 1.79
CA GLY A 92 -12.47 -10.67 1.41
C GLY A 92 -12.03 -10.47 -0.05
N CYS A 93 -10.99 -11.20 -0.50
CA CYS A 93 -10.56 -11.19 -1.90
C CYS A 93 -11.65 -11.68 -2.85
N ALA A 94 -12.40 -12.72 -2.47
CA ALA A 94 -13.52 -13.24 -3.26
C ALA A 94 -14.65 -12.23 -3.37
N VAL A 95 -14.99 -11.53 -2.29
CA VAL A 95 -15.98 -10.44 -2.33
C VAL A 95 -15.50 -9.30 -3.24
N THR A 96 -14.23 -8.88 -3.12
CA THR A 96 -13.64 -7.90 -4.05
C THR A 96 -13.77 -8.37 -5.50
N ALA A 97 -13.43 -9.63 -5.78
CA ALA A 97 -13.41 -10.18 -7.13
C ALA A 97 -14.82 -10.28 -7.75
N TYR A 98 -15.79 -10.81 -7.02
CA TYR A 98 -17.10 -11.15 -7.59
C TYR A 98 -18.16 -10.07 -7.39
N VAL A 99 -18.01 -9.18 -6.41
CA VAL A 99 -19.00 -8.12 -6.12
C VAL A 99 -18.52 -6.77 -6.63
N PHE A 100 -17.30 -6.35 -6.25
CA PHE A 100 -16.84 -4.99 -6.53
C PHE A 100 -16.25 -4.81 -7.93
N LEU A 101 -15.37 -5.72 -8.37
CA LEU A 101 -14.72 -5.59 -9.68
C LEU A 101 -15.70 -5.51 -10.87
N PRO A 102 -16.77 -6.32 -10.96
CA PRO A 102 -17.70 -6.22 -12.08
C PRO A 102 -18.33 -4.82 -12.20
N VAL A 103 -18.60 -4.17 -11.07
CA VAL A 103 -19.17 -2.82 -11.02
C VAL A 103 -18.17 -1.79 -11.53
N TYR A 104 -16.91 -1.83 -11.06
CA TYR A 104 -15.88 -0.89 -11.53
C TYR A 104 -15.56 -1.05 -13.02
N PHE A 105 -15.50 -2.30 -13.51
CA PHE A 105 -15.30 -2.59 -14.94
C PHE A 105 -16.49 -2.13 -15.80
N ALA A 106 -17.73 -2.25 -15.32
CA ALA A 106 -18.92 -1.81 -16.03
C ALA A 106 -19.00 -0.28 -16.16
N VAL A 107 -18.63 0.45 -15.10
CA VAL A 107 -18.55 1.93 -15.13
C VAL A 107 -17.34 2.41 -15.93
N GLY A 108 -16.28 1.61 -16.02
CA GLY A 108 -15.02 1.99 -16.65
C GLY A 108 -14.23 3.00 -15.80
N ALA A 109 -14.55 3.09 -14.52
CA ALA A 109 -14.04 4.10 -13.61
C ALA A 109 -12.52 4.03 -13.44
N SER A 110 -11.90 5.19 -13.23
CA SER A 110 -10.47 5.30 -12.88
C SER A 110 -10.27 5.49 -11.38
N THR A 111 -11.28 5.98 -10.68
CA THR A 111 -11.28 6.13 -9.22
C THR A 111 -12.49 5.46 -8.58
N ILE A 112 -12.34 5.04 -7.33
CA ILE A 112 -13.47 4.55 -6.53
C ILE A 112 -14.54 5.64 -6.40
N TYR A 113 -14.11 6.89 -6.34
CA TYR A 113 -14.97 8.04 -6.13
C TYR A 113 -15.83 8.37 -7.35
N GLU A 114 -15.38 8.03 -8.56
CA GLU A 114 -16.18 8.16 -9.78
C GLU A 114 -17.44 7.26 -9.74
N TYR A 115 -17.33 6.04 -9.21
CA TYR A 115 -18.51 5.20 -8.95
C TYR A 115 -19.50 5.89 -8.00
N LEU A 116 -18.99 6.55 -6.95
CA LEU A 116 -19.85 7.28 -6.00
C LEU A 116 -20.56 8.47 -6.63
N GLU A 117 -19.99 9.11 -7.66
CA GLU A 117 -20.71 10.14 -8.43
C GLU A 117 -21.90 9.55 -9.17
N HIS A 118 -21.73 8.39 -9.83
CA HIS A 118 -22.84 7.74 -10.53
C HIS A 118 -23.97 7.33 -9.58
N ARG A 119 -23.63 6.94 -8.34
CA ARG A 119 -24.61 6.45 -7.36
C ARG A 119 -25.27 7.53 -6.49
N PHE A 120 -24.50 8.54 -6.08
CA PHE A 120 -24.89 9.54 -5.06
C PHE A 120 -24.69 10.99 -5.52
N GLY A 121 -24.08 11.22 -6.69
CA GLY A 121 -23.87 12.53 -7.26
C GLY A 121 -22.52 13.18 -6.91
N ARG A 122 -22.26 14.32 -7.57
CA ARG A 122 -20.97 15.03 -7.56
C ARG A 122 -20.53 15.53 -6.18
N LYS A 123 -21.46 15.97 -5.34
CA LYS A 123 -21.14 16.47 -3.99
C LYS A 123 -20.49 15.37 -3.17
N THR A 124 -21.06 14.17 -3.19
CA THR A 124 -20.54 12.97 -2.51
C THR A 124 -19.15 12.59 -3.01
N ARG A 125 -18.93 12.57 -4.33
CA ARG A 125 -17.59 12.32 -4.92
C ARG A 125 -16.55 13.29 -4.38
N ARG A 126 -16.81 14.60 -4.39
CA ARG A 126 -15.85 15.62 -3.93
C ARG A 126 -15.54 15.51 -2.45
N THR A 127 -16.56 15.31 -1.60
CA THR A 127 -16.35 15.20 -0.16
C THR A 127 -15.54 13.96 0.19
N ILE A 128 -15.89 12.80 -0.38
CA ILE A 128 -15.24 11.54 -0.05
C ILE A 128 -13.83 11.45 -0.66
N SER A 129 -13.63 11.94 -1.89
CA SER A 129 -12.28 12.02 -2.48
C SER A 129 -11.37 12.95 -1.68
N PHE A 130 -11.88 14.09 -1.18
CA PHE A 130 -11.09 15.00 -0.33
C PHE A 130 -10.71 14.34 1.00
N LEU A 131 -11.66 13.72 1.70
CA LEU A 131 -11.37 13.01 2.95
C LEU A 131 -10.38 11.85 2.74
N GLY A 132 -10.58 11.05 1.69
CA GLY A 132 -9.67 9.96 1.33
C GLY A 132 -8.26 10.44 0.96
N TYR A 133 -8.16 11.61 0.30
CA TYR A 133 -6.89 12.25 -0.03
C TYR A 133 -6.12 12.64 1.23
N ILE A 134 -6.76 13.33 2.19
CA ILE A 134 -6.15 13.71 3.46
C ILE A 134 -5.80 12.49 4.31
N GLN A 135 -6.71 11.51 4.40
CA GLN A 135 -6.45 10.25 5.12
C GLN A 135 -5.20 9.54 4.59
N THR A 136 -5.07 9.45 3.27
CA THR A 136 -3.93 8.78 2.63
C THR A 136 -2.62 9.56 2.89
N LEU A 137 -2.64 10.89 2.84
CA LEU A 137 -1.48 11.72 3.17
C LEU A 137 -1.00 11.52 4.62
N LEU A 138 -1.93 11.52 5.58
CA LEU A 138 -1.61 11.30 6.99
C LEU A 138 -1.06 9.89 7.20
N ASN A 139 -1.66 8.87 6.57
CA ASN A 139 -1.17 7.50 6.65
C ASN A 139 0.26 7.37 6.08
N MET A 140 0.53 7.97 4.93
CA MET A 140 1.87 7.92 4.32
C MET A 140 2.95 8.62 5.16
N SER A 141 2.57 9.62 5.95
CA SER A 141 3.47 10.29 6.88
C SER A 141 4.01 9.31 7.95
N VAL A 142 3.18 8.39 8.42
CA VAL A 142 3.60 7.33 9.36
C VAL A 142 4.45 6.28 8.63
N VAL A 143 4.03 5.86 7.43
CA VAL A 143 4.70 4.81 6.65
C VAL A 143 6.14 5.16 6.27
N ILE A 144 6.44 6.42 5.97
CA ILE A 144 7.80 6.87 5.64
C ILE A 144 8.67 7.08 6.90
N TYR A 145 8.05 7.33 8.05
CA TYR A 145 8.77 7.59 9.30
C TYR A 145 9.39 6.32 9.89
N THR A 146 8.67 5.20 9.86
CA THR A 146 9.15 3.88 10.35
C THR A 146 10.50 3.46 9.77
N PRO A 147 10.71 3.40 8.44
CA PRO A 147 11.99 3.01 7.87
C PRO A 147 13.07 4.08 8.09
N ALA A 148 12.71 5.35 8.23
CA ALA A 148 13.67 6.42 8.49
C ALA A 148 14.29 6.30 9.89
N ILE A 149 13.49 5.94 10.90
CA ILE A 149 14.01 5.60 12.23
C ILE A 149 14.86 4.33 12.17
N ALA A 150 14.39 3.28 11.49
CA ALA A 150 15.15 2.05 11.38
C ALA A 150 16.53 2.31 10.73
N MET A 151 16.56 3.14 9.68
CA MET A 151 17.79 3.53 9.00
C MET A 151 18.69 4.38 9.90
N SER A 152 18.17 5.36 10.64
CA SER A 152 19.00 6.18 11.54
C SER A 152 19.46 5.45 12.81
N ALA A 153 18.79 4.36 13.17
CA ALA A 153 19.22 3.51 14.28
C ALA A 153 20.44 2.65 13.94
N VAL A 154 20.61 2.28 12.66
CA VAL A 154 21.69 1.40 12.21
C VAL A 154 22.79 2.10 11.41
N THR A 155 22.49 3.27 10.84
CA THR A 155 23.45 4.11 10.11
C THR A 155 23.82 5.34 10.92
N GLU A 156 24.85 6.06 10.49
CA GLU A 156 25.18 7.38 11.05
C GLU A 156 24.32 8.53 10.47
N VAL A 157 23.34 8.20 9.63
CA VAL A 157 22.49 9.18 8.94
C VAL A 157 21.37 9.65 9.87
N THR A 158 21.14 10.96 9.95
CA THR A 158 20.04 11.52 10.75
C THR A 158 18.68 11.09 10.19
N THR A 159 17.66 10.95 11.06
CA THR A 159 16.29 10.59 10.63
C THR A 159 15.75 11.53 9.55
N GLU A 160 16.04 12.83 9.65
CA GLU A 160 15.66 13.84 8.65
C GLU A 160 16.29 13.58 7.28
N SER A 161 17.60 13.26 7.26
CA SER A 161 18.31 12.92 6.02
C SER A 161 17.77 11.62 5.42
N SER A 162 17.47 10.62 6.25
CA SER A 162 16.84 9.36 5.82
C SER A 162 15.46 9.59 5.19
N LEU A 163 14.65 10.49 5.75
CA LEU A 163 13.35 10.87 5.19
C LEU A 163 13.50 11.50 3.79
N ILE A 164 14.41 12.46 3.65
CA ILE A 164 14.68 13.13 2.37
C ILE A 164 15.18 12.12 1.32
N LEU A 165 16.07 11.21 1.71
CA LEU A 165 16.62 10.19 0.84
C LEU A 165 15.54 9.21 0.35
N ILE A 166 14.78 8.60 1.28
CA ILE A 166 13.74 7.62 0.97
C ILE A 166 12.64 8.27 0.12
N GLY A 167 12.17 9.45 0.52
CA GLY A 167 11.16 10.21 -0.21
C GLY A 167 11.64 10.64 -1.59
N GLY A 168 12.86 11.15 -1.69
CA GLY A 168 13.48 11.57 -2.95
C GLY A 168 13.62 10.42 -3.94
N VAL A 169 14.14 9.28 -3.50
CA VAL A 169 14.21 8.06 -4.32
C VAL A 169 12.82 7.63 -4.78
N CYS A 170 11.85 7.60 -3.87
CA CYS A 170 10.48 7.21 -4.18
C CYS A 170 9.82 8.10 -5.22
N ILE A 171 9.93 9.42 -5.05
CA ILE A 171 9.41 10.42 -6.00
C ILE A 171 10.09 10.25 -7.35
N LEU A 172 11.43 10.10 -7.39
CA LEU A 172 12.19 9.98 -8.62
C LEU A 172 11.71 8.81 -9.47
N PHE A 173 11.69 7.59 -8.93
CA PHE A 173 11.32 6.41 -9.73
C PHE A 173 9.83 6.39 -10.08
N SER A 174 8.96 6.88 -9.18
CA SER A 174 7.52 6.94 -9.42
C SER A 174 7.15 7.97 -10.48
N ALA A 175 7.77 9.15 -10.44
CA ALA A 175 7.53 10.22 -11.40
C ALA A 175 8.05 9.89 -12.81
N LEU A 176 9.15 9.14 -12.91
CA LEU A 176 9.71 8.71 -14.19
C LEU A 176 8.91 7.55 -14.81
N GLY A 177 8.57 6.55 -14.01
CA GLY A 177 8.09 5.27 -14.52
C GLY A 177 6.57 5.10 -14.61
N GLY A 178 5.78 5.85 -13.84
CA GLY A 178 4.33 5.68 -13.73
C GLY A 178 3.92 4.34 -13.09
N LEU A 179 2.62 4.04 -13.07
CA LEU A 179 2.07 2.85 -12.37
C LEU A 179 2.73 1.55 -12.84
N LYS A 180 3.02 1.42 -14.15
CA LYS A 180 3.66 0.23 -14.69
C LYS A 180 5.02 -0.06 -14.03
N ALA A 181 5.85 0.97 -13.86
CA ALA A 181 7.16 0.81 -13.24
C ALA A 181 7.03 0.52 -11.75
N VAL A 182 6.11 1.22 -11.06
CA VAL A 182 5.82 1.00 -9.64
C VAL A 182 5.50 -0.47 -9.39
N MET A 183 4.62 -1.08 -10.18
CA MET A 183 4.23 -2.48 -9.99
C MET A 183 5.36 -3.49 -10.26
N TRP A 184 6.30 -3.18 -11.16
CA TRP A 184 7.48 -4.02 -11.37
C TRP A 184 8.55 -3.82 -10.29
N ALA A 185 8.70 -2.60 -9.79
CA ALA A 185 9.53 -2.33 -8.63
C ALA A 185 8.99 -3.07 -7.39
N ASP A 186 7.66 -3.10 -7.22
CA ASP A 186 7.00 -3.83 -6.13
C ASP A 186 7.32 -5.33 -6.17
N VAL A 187 7.48 -5.95 -7.35
CA VAL A 187 7.88 -7.37 -7.46
C VAL A 187 9.27 -7.58 -6.86
N PHE A 188 10.24 -6.74 -7.24
CA PHE A 188 11.60 -6.80 -6.66
C PHE A 188 11.58 -6.55 -5.15
N GLN A 189 10.82 -5.54 -4.72
CA GLN A 189 10.66 -5.18 -3.32
C GLN A 189 10.01 -6.32 -2.51
N ALA A 190 9.06 -7.05 -3.09
CA ALA A 190 8.49 -8.25 -2.48
C ALA A 190 9.57 -9.27 -2.15
N PHE A 191 10.43 -9.61 -3.13
CA PHE A 191 11.50 -10.58 -2.93
C PHE A 191 12.48 -10.15 -1.85
N MET A 192 12.80 -8.85 -1.75
CA MET A 192 13.63 -8.32 -0.65
C MET A 192 12.96 -8.50 0.72
N MET A 193 11.65 -8.24 0.82
CA MET A 193 10.89 -8.47 2.05
C MET A 193 10.87 -9.95 2.47
N TYR A 194 10.56 -10.85 1.53
CA TYR A 194 10.57 -12.30 1.79
C TYR A 194 11.96 -12.76 2.22
N SER A 195 13.01 -12.32 1.53
CA SER A 195 14.40 -12.69 1.84
C SER A 195 14.82 -12.25 3.24
N CYS A 196 14.41 -11.05 3.66
CA CYS A 196 14.59 -10.57 5.04
C CYS A 196 13.95 -11.52 6.06
N LEU A 197 12.67 -11.86 5.89
CA LEU A 197 11.97 -12.76 6.82
C LEU A 197 12.58 -14.17 6.85
N PHE A 198 12.95 -14.71 5.69
CA PHE A 198 13.63 -16.00 5.61
C PHE A 198 14.97 -15.99 6.35
N ALA A 199 15.77 -14.92 6.22
CA ALA A 199 17.03 -14.79 6.96
C ALA A 199 16.79 -14.77 8.48
N LEU A 200 15.78 -14.00 8.95
CA LEU A 200 15.43 -13.91 10.37
C LEU A 200 15.03 -15.25 10.98
N ILE A 201 14.19 -16.00 10.25
CA ILE A 201 13.79 -17.35 10.66
C ILE A 201 14.99 -18.28 10.66
N ALA A 202 15.76 -18.34 9.57
CA ALA A 202 16.89 -19.26 9.43
C ALA A 202 17.91 -19.08 10.56
N ARG A 203 18.26 -17.83 10.89
CA ARG A 203 19.19 -17.55 11.98
C ARG A 203 18.62 -17.93 13.34
N GLY A 204 17.36 -17.61 13.61
CA GLY A 204 16.78 -17.92 14.90
C GLY A 204 16.59 -19.42 15.11
N LEU A 205 16.24 -20.18 14.06
CA LEU A 205 16.19 -21.64 14.12
C LEU A 205 17.56 -22.27 14.40
N GLN A 206 18.65 -21.68 13.89
CA GLN A 206 20.00 -22.13 14.20
C GLN A 206 20.33 -21.92 15.69
N GLU A 207 19.87 -20.82 16.29
CA GLU A 207 20.10 -20.51 17.71
C GLU A 207 19.23 -21.35 18.65
N THR A 208 17.97 -21.62 18.28
CA THR A 208 17.02 -22.36 19.13
C THR A 208 17.12 -23.88 18.98
N GLY A 209 17.90 -24.39 18.03
CA GLY A 209 17.99 -25.83 17.76
C GLY A 209 16.84 -26.38 16.90
N GLY A 210 16.12 -25.52 16.17
CA GLY A 210 15.13 -25.90 15.16
C GLY A 210 13.67 -25.56 15.50
N LEU A 211 12.77 -25.87 14.56
CA LEU A 211 11.34 -25.49 14.61
C LEU A 211 10.58 -26.19 15.76
N SER A 212 10.97 -27.42 16.09
CA SER A 212 10.34 -28.19 17.17
C SER A 212 10.50 -27.49 18.52
N GLU A 213 11.70 -26.98 18.80
CA GLU A 213 11.99 -26.29 20.06
C GLU A 213 11.26 -24.95 20.16
N VAL A 214 11.18 -24.21 19.04
CA VAL A 214 10.38 -22.97 18.96
C VAL A 214 8.91 -23.26 19.27
N TYR A 215 8.35 -24.32 18.66
CA TYR A 215 6.96 -24.72 18.90
C TYR A 215 6.72 -25.11 20.37
N ASN A 216 7.60 -25.93 20.95
CA ASN A 216 7.47 -26.36 22.34
C ASN A 216 7.57 -25.19 23.31
N THR A 217 8.57 -24.32 23.13
CA THR A 217 8.74 -23.11 23.94
C THR A 217 7.53 -22.17 23.83
N ALA A 218 7.00 -21.96 22.62
CA ALA A 218 5.81 -21.14 22.42
C ALA A 218 4.57 -21.76 23.08
N LYS A 219 4.43 -23.09 23.03
CA LYS A 219 3.32 -23.81 23.63
C LYS A 219 3.36 -23.77 25.16
N GLU A 220 4.53 -24.01 25.76
CA GLU A 220 4.76 -23.91 27.21
C GLU A 220 4.44 -22.51 27.75
N ALA A 221 4.81 -21.47 26.99
CA ALA A 221 4.53 -20.09 27.35
C ALA A 221 3.09 -19.63 27.04
N GLY A 222 2.20 -20.53 26.61
CA GLY A 222 0.82 -20.20 26.26
C GLY A 222 0.65 -19.30 25.04
N ARG A 223 1.69 -19.17 24.20
CA ARG A 223 1.67 -18.35 22.97
C ARG A 223 0.98 -19.03 21.80
N MET A 224 0.77 -20.35 21.88
CA MET A 224 0.09 -21.16 20.86
C MET A 224 -1.42 -21.25 21.09
N ASN A 225 -2.06 -20.11 21.37
CA ASN A 225 -3.51 -20.03 21.43
C ASN A 225 -4.03 -19.52 20.09
N PHE A 226 -4.70 -20.38 19.32
CA PHE A 226 -5.36 -19.93 18.09
C PHE A 226 -6.80 -19.51 18.37
N PHE A 227 -7.52 -20.29 19.18
CA PHE A 227 -8.96 -20.20 19.30
C PHE A 227 -9.37 -19.61 20.64
N ASP A 228 -9.38 -18.28 20.73
CA ASP A 228 -9.98 -17.56 21.84
C ASP A 228 -11.37 -17.04 21.44
N PHE A 229 -12.42 -17.70 21.89
CA PHE A 229 -13.81 -17.36 21.58
C PHE A 229 -14.41 -16.31 22.53
N SER A 230 -13.59 -15.66 23.36
CA SER A 230 -14.06 -14.61 24.27
C SER A 230 -14.74 -13.46 23.51
N GLY A 231 -15.82 -12.94 24.11
CA GLY A 231 -16.53 -11.75 23.63
C GLY A 231 -16.04 -10.45 24.30
N ASP A 232 -14.97 -10.49 25.09
CA ASP A 232 -14.45 -9.32 25.80
C ASP A 232 -13.74 -8.35 24.82
N PRO A 233 -14.23 -7.11 24.63
CA PRO A 233 -13.61 -6.13 23.74
C PRO A 233 -12.25 -5.61 24.24
N ARG A 234 -11.83 -5.94 25.48
CA ARG A 234 -10.52 -5.57 26.03
C ARG A 234 -9.40 -6.47 25.54
N ILE A 235 -9.72 -7.66 25.03
CA ILE A 235 -8.74 -8.60 24.52
C ILE A 235 -8.36 -8.16 23.09
N PRO A 236 -7.08 -7.89 22.81
CA PRO A 236 -6.66 -7.34 21.52
C PRO A 236 -6.94 -8.31 20.36
N TYR A 237 -6.85 -9.62 20.60
CA TYR A 237 -7.06 -10.65 19.57
C TYR A 237 -7.98 -11.77 20.07
N THR A 238 -9.15 -11.87 19.46
CA THR A 238 -10.11 -12.96 19.64
C THR A 238 -10.40 -13.61 18.30
N PHE A 239 -11.01 -14.79 18.30
CA PHE A 239 -11.44 -15.47 17.08
C PHE A 239 -12.32 -14.55 16.21
N TRP A 240 -13.25 -13.83 16.83
CA TRP A 240 -14.20 -12.96 16.14
C TRP A 240 -13.55 -11.75 15.49
N ASN A 241 -12.69 -11.03 16.23
CA ASN A 241 -12.03 -9.85 15.67
C ASN A 241 -10.96 -10.24 14.62
N SER A 242 -10.35 -11.42 14.76
CA SER A 242 -9.36 -11.94 13.81
C SER A 242 -10.01 -12.30 12.48
N ILE A 243 -11.20 -12.92 12.48
CA ILE A 243 -11.97 -13.15 11.25
C ILE A 243 -12.33 -11.84 10.58
N PHE A 244 -12.85 -10.88 11.35
CA PHE A 244 -13.22 -9.57 10.81
C PHE A 244 -12.01 -8.87 10.17
N TYR A 245 -10.86 -8.89 10.86
CA TYR A 245 -9.60 -8.37 10.34
C TYR A 245 -9.20 -9.04 9.02
N GLY A 246 -9.28 -10.37 8.94
CA GLY A 246 -9.00 -11.13 7.72
C GLY A 246 -9.88 -10.75 6.53
N VAL A 247 -11.19 -10.70 6.74
CA VAL A 247 -12.14 -10.32 5.69
C VAL A 247 -11.96 -8.86 5.29
N GLN A 248 -11.81 -7.95 6.26
CA GLN A 248 -11.54 -6.54 6.00
C GLN A 248 -10.23 -6.37 5.21
N PHE A 249 -9.21 -7.17 5.51
CA PHE A 249 -7.98 -7.21 4.74
C PHE A 249 -8.34 -7.53 3.28
N GLY A 250 -8.93 -8.67 2.93
CA GLY A 250 -9.25 -8.94 1.51
C GLY A 250 -10.18 -7.91 0.84
N LEU A 251 -11.11 -7.31 1.59
CA LEU A 251 -12.02 -6.26 1.10
C LEU A 251 -11.33 -4.92 0.82
N ALA A 252 -10.23 -4.61 1.51
CA ALA A 252 -9.45 -3.39 1.31
C ALA A 252 -9.06 -3.18 -0.16
N HIS A 253 -8.87 -4.28 -0.90
CA HIS A 253 -8.57 -4.28 -2.33
C HIS A 253 -9.62 -3.55 -3.18
N ALA A 254 -10.88 -3.51 -2.73
CA ALA A 254 -11.97 -2.82 -3.43
C ALA A 254 -12.15 -1.36 -3.00
N VAL A 255 -11.85 -1.04 -1.73
CA VAL A 255 -12.23 0.24 -1.11
C VAL A 255 -11.08 1.24 -1.00
N ASN A 256 -9.84 0.78 -1.14
CA ASN A 256 -8.65 1.64 -1.15
C ASN A 256 -8.22 1.95 -2.60
N GLN A 257 -8.08 3.24 -2.91
CA GLN A 257 -7.79 3.69 -4.27
C GLN A 257 -6.48 3.09 -4.83
N PHE A 258 -5.39 3.08 -4.05
CA PHE A 258 -4.13 2.53 -4.53
C PHE A 258 -4.17 1.00 -4.72
N GLU A 259 -5.11 0.27 -4.11
CA GLU A 259 -5.22 -1.18 -4.30
C GLU A 259 -6.09 -1.49 -5.53
N ILE A 260 -7.30 -0.93 -5.61
CA ILE A 260 -8.21 -1.18 -6.72
C ILE A 260 -7.62 -0.71 -8.05
N GLN A 261 -6.83 0.37 -8.05
CA GLN A 261 -6.21 0.92 -9.24
C GLN A 261 -5.27 -0.10 -9.94
N ARG A 262 -4.63 -0.97 -9.17
CA ARG A 262 -3.79 -2.06 -9.70
C ARG A 262 -4.62 -3.14 -10.39
N LEU A 263 -5.76 -3.48 -9.80
CA LEU A 263 -6.71 -4.42 -10.39
C LEU A 263 -7.30 -3.85 -11.69
N LEU A 264 -7.63 -2.55 -11.71
CA LEU A 264 -8.13 -1.84 -12.90
C LEU A 264 -7.07 -1.57 -13.97
N ALA A 265 -5.78 -1.79 -13.66
CA ALA A 265 -4.70 -1.77 -14.65
C ALA A 265 -4.64 -3.05 -15.51
N ILE A 266 -5.45 -4.07 -15.18
CA ILE A 266 -5.64 -5.26 -16.00
C ILE A 266 -6.77 -5.01 -17.01
N ARG A 267 -6.59 -5.46 -18.26
CA ARG A 267 -7.56 -5.24 -19.35
C ARG A 267 -8.90 -5.94 -19.13
N ASN A 268 -8.86 -7.18 -18.68
CA ASN A 268 -10.01 -8.08 -18.64
C ASN A 268 -10.49 -8.29 -17.20
N LEU A 269 -11.80 -8.26 -16.99
CA LEU A 269 -12.40 -8.53 -15.69
C LEU A 269 -11.99 -9.90 -15.12
N LYS A 270 -12.03 -10.97 -15.93
CA LYS A 270 -11.66 -12.32 -15.49
C LYS A 270 -10.21 -12.40 -15.00
N ASP A 271 -9.29 -11.74 -15.69
CA ASP A 271 -7.88 -11.70 -15.31
C ASP A 271 -7.68 -10.86 -14.03
N SER A 272 -8.45 -9.78 -13.88
CA SER A 272 -8.44 -8.96 -12.66
C SER A 272 -9.04 -9.71 -11.45
N GLN A 273 -10.11 -10.46 -11.64
CA GLN A 273 -10.69 -11.34 -10.61
C GLN A 273 -9.70 -12.42 -10.19
N SER A 274 -9.05 -13.04 -11.18
CA SER A 274 -7.97 -13.99 -10.96
C SER A 274 -6.85 -13.35 -10.15
N ALA A 275 -6.37 -12.16 -10.51
CA ALA A 275 -5.31 -11.47 -9.77
C ALA A 275 -5.71 -11.16 -8.31
N ALA A 276 -6.95 -10.73 -8.06
CA ALA A 276 -7.45 -10.47 -6.71
C ALA A 276 -7.54 -11.75 -5.85
N LEU A 277 -7.89 -12.89 -6.43
CA LEU A 277 -7.95 -14.17 -5.70
C LEU A 277 -6.55 -14.73 -5.45
N TRP A 278 -5.69 -14.71 -6.46
CA TRP A 278 -4.33 -15.23 -6.37
C TRP A 278 -3.41 -14.37 -5.49
N SER A 279 -3.74 -13.10 -5.19
CA SER A 279 -3.00 -12.29 -4.22
C SER A 279 -3.12 -12.80 -2.78
N SER A 280 -4.12 -13.64 -2.48
CA SER A 280 -4.28 -14.25 -1.16
C SER A 280 -3.13 -15.18 -0.79
N ILE A 281 -2.52 -15.89 -1.75
CA ILE A 281 -1.43 -16.84 -1.52
C ILE A 281 -0.14 -16.16 -1.04
N PRO A 282 0.45 -15.18 -1.76
CA PRO A 282 1.62 -14.46 -1.27
C PRO A 282 1.32 -13.68 0.03
N SER A 283 0.09 -13.20 0.22
CA SER A 283 -0.33 -12.56 1.48
C SER A 283 -0.29 -13.55 2.65
N PHE A 284 -0.83 -14.76 2.45
CA PHE A 284 -0.81 -15.83 3.44
C PHE A 284 0.63 -16.28 3.74
N LEU A 285 1.49 -16.38 2.72
CA LEU A 285 2.90 -16.70 2.91
C LEU A 285 3.62 -15.63 3.74
N MET A 286 3.40 -14.34 3.45
CA MET A 286 3.96 -13.25 4.27
C MET A 286 3.53 -13.38 5.72
N ALA A 287 2.22 -13.50 5.93
CA ALA A 287 1.61 -13.70 7.24
C ALA A 287 2.25 -14.89 8.01
N PHE A 288 2.41 -16.03 7.34
CA PHE A 288 3.02 -17.21 7.93
C PHE A 288 4.49 -16.95 8.33
N LEU A 289 5.25 -16.27 7.49
CA LEU A 289 6.65 -15.93 7.76
C LEU A 289 6.78 -14.91 8.90
N THR A 290 5.93 -13.90 8.97
CA THR A 290 5.94 -12.91 10.05
C THR A 290 5.56 -13.56 11.38
N THR A 291 4.57 -14.47 11.38
CA THR A 291 4.24 -15.28 12.56
C THR A 291 5.39 -16.13 13.01
N THR A 292 6.00 -16.88 12.10
CA THR A 292 7.13 -17.73 12.42
C THR A 292 8.28 -16.90 12.97
N THR A 293 8.55 -15.73 12.39
CA THR A 293 9.58 -14.80 12.87
C THR A 293 9.30 -14.36 14.31
N GLY A 294 8.07 -13.96 14.63
CA GLY A 294 7.70 -13.54 16.00
C GLY A 294 7.87 -14.66 17.03
N LEU A 295 7.47 -15.89 16.70
CA LEU A 295 7.65 -17.05 17.56
C LEU A 295 9.11 -17.45 17.73
N VAL A 296 9.89 -17.41 16.65
CA VAL A 296 11.33 -17.67 16.67
C VAL A 296 12.03 -16.65 17.56
N MET A 297 11.72 -15.37 17.42
CA MET A 297 12.27 -14.32 18.28
C MET A 297 11.88 -14.53 19.75
N PHE A 298 10.63 -14.94 20.02
CA PHE A 298 10.19 -15.27 21.37
C PHE A 298 11.00 -16.41 21.97
N ALA A 299 11.26 -17.47 21.19
CA ALA A 299 12.08 -18.60 21.64
C ALA A 299 13.56 -18.20 21.86
N VAL A 300 14.14 -17.39 20.97
CA VAL A 300 15.52 -16.88 21.13
C VAL A 300 15.67 -16.04 22.42
N PHE A 301 14.66 -15.22 22.75
CA PHE A 301 14.69 -14.35 23.92
C PHE A 301 14.03 -14.93 25.18
N LYS A 302 13.68 -16.23 25.19
CA LYS A 302 13.00 -16.91 26.33
C LYS A 302 13.65 -16.60 27.69
N ASN A 303 14.98 -16.59 27.74
CA ASN A 303 15.78 -16.40 28.96
C ASN A 303 16.28 -14.96 29.17
N CYS A 304 16.14 -14.08 28.19
CA CYS A 304 16.65 -12.72 28.22
C CYS A 304 15.72 -11.83 27.42
N ASP A 305 14.56 -11.51 28.01
CA ASP A 305 13.53 -10.70 27.36
C ASP A 305 14.02 -9.25 27.22
N PRO A 306 14.26 -8.75 25.99
CA PRO A 306 14.72 -7.39 25.76
C PRO A 306 13.78 -6.30 26.29
N LEU A 307 12.49 -6.59 26.46
CA LEU A 307 11.50 -5.62 26.95
C LEU A 307 11.44 -5.54 28.48
N ARG A 308 12.04 -6.51 29.20
CA ARG A 308 12.09 -6.46 30.65
C ARG A 308 13.15 -5.47 31.10
N GLN A 309 12.78 -4.58 32.02
CA GLN A 309 13.70 -3.58 32.57
C GLN A 309 14.92 -4.21 33.26
N GLU A 310 14.77 -5.42 33.80
CA GLU A 310 15.83 -6.21 34.43
C GLU A 310 16.91 -6.71 33.45
N SER A 311 16.64 -6.70 32.13
CA SER A 311 17.61 -7.13 31.12
C SER A 311 18.78 -6.16 30.92
N GLY A 312 18.66 -4.92 31.40
CA GLY A 312 19.66 -3.86 31.18
C GLY A 312 19.76 -3.35 29.73
N ILE A 313 18.94 -3.88 28.80
CA ILE A 313 18.96 -3.53 27.37
C ILE A 313 18.21 -2.20 27.10
N GLY A 314 17.23 -1.86 27.95
CA GLY A 314 16.56 -0.56 27.96
C GLY A 314 15.53 -0.33 26.84
N LEU A 315 15.00 -1.38 26.21
CA LEU A 315 13.95 -1.26 25.20
C LEU A 315 12.61 -0.98 25.88
N THR A 316 11.91 0.05 25.40
CA THR A 316 10.63 0.51 25.99
C THR A 316 9.43 0.25 25.07
N LYS A 317 9.67 -0.05 23.79
CA LYS A 317 8.63 -0.22 22.78
C LYS A 317 8.76 -1.55 22.06
N ALA A 318 7.61 -2.18 21.79
CA ALA A 318 7.49 -3.46 21.08
C ALA A 318 8.14 -3.42 19.69
N ASP A 319 7.92 -2.33 18.95
CA ASP A 319 8.42 -2.16 17.57
C ASP A 319 9.94 -2.13 17.47
N GLN A 320 10.65 -1.97 18.60
CA GLN A 320 12.11 -1.97 18.64
C GLN A 320 12.71 -3.38 18.76
N VAL A 321 11.90 -4.39 19.07
CA VAL A 321 12.39 -5.77 19.28
C VAL A 321 12.93 -6.37 17.98
N VAL A 322 12.25 -6.15 16.84
CA VAL A 322 12.71 -6.67 15.54
C VAL A 322 14.02 -6.00 15.08
N PRO A 323 14.14 -4.65 15.05
CA PRO A 323 15.41 -3.99 14.78
C PRO A 323 16.53 -4.44 15.71
N TYR A 324 16.25 -4.60 17.00
CA TYR A 324 17.24 -5.08 17.97
C TYR A 324 17.70 -6.51 17.64
N TYR A 325 16.77 -7.41 17.31
CA TYR A 325 17.09 -8.78 16.91
C TYR A 325 17.96 -8.83 15.65
N ILE A 326 17.63 -8.04 14.61
CA ILE A 326 18.43 -7.91 13.40
C ILE A 326 19.86 -7.53 13.75
N VAL A 327 20.06 -6.42 14.45
CA VAL A 327 21.41 -5.92 14.71
C VAL A 327 22.17 -6.87 15.64
N SER A 328 21.58 -7.27 16.75
CA SER A 328 22.26 -8.11 17.76
C SER A 328 22.68 -9.49 17.26
N ARG A 329 21.98 -10.07 16.28
CA ARG A 329 22.28 -11.42 15.78
C ARG A 329 22.96 -11.44 14.42
N PHE A 330 22.80 -10.41 13.59
CA PHE A 330 23.32 -10.42 12.22
C PHE A 330 24.61 -9.62 12.05
N LEU A 331 25.04 -8.87 13.06
CA LEU A 331 26.31 -8.10 13.03
C LEU A 331 27.52 -8.95 12.60
N SER A 332 27.57 -10.24 12.97
CA SER A 332 28.69 -11.13 12.61
C SER A 332 28.64 -11.64 11.16
N TYR A 333 27.56 -11.36 10.42
CA TYR A 333 27.35 -11.87 9.06
C TYR A 333 27.30 -10.72 8.06
N PRO A 334 28.33 -10.55 7.21
CA PRO A 334 28.42 -9.41 6.30
C PRO A 334 27.27 -9.43 5.30
N GLY A 335 26.53 -8.31 5.20
CA GLY A 335 25.47 -8.10 4.22
C GLY A 335 24.06 -8.51 4.68
N LEU A 336 23.91 -9.29 5.77
CA LEU A 336 22.59 -9.72 6.24
C LEU A 336 21.83 -8.60 6.96
N VAL A 337 22.52 -7.73 7.70
CA VAL A 337 21.89 -6.54 8.29
C VAL A 337 21.40 -5.64 7.16
N GLY A 338 22.24 -5.41 6.15
CA GLY A 338 21.92 -4.63 4.95
C GLY A 338 20.74 -5.21 4.17
N LEU A 339 20.63 -6.54 4.05
CA LEU A 339 19.49 -7.22 3.44
C LEU A 339 18.19 -6.94 4.21
N CYS A 340 18.20 -7.04 5.53
CA CYS A 340 17.02 -6.79 6.36
C CYS A 340 16.57 -5.33 6.28
N ILE A 341 17.51 -4.38 6.42
CA ILE A 341 17.24 -2.95 6.28
C ILE A 341 16.71 -2.63 4.89
N SER A 342 17.28 -3.24 3.84
CA SER A 342 16.80 -3.11 2.47
C SER A 342 15.36 -3.64 2.32
N GLY A 343 15.03 -4.78 2.93
CA GLY A 343 13.67 -5.32 2.95
C GLY A 343 12.66 -4.37 3.61
N ILE A 344 13.02 -3.77 4.74
CA ILE A 344 12.21 -2.75 5.44
C ILE A 344 12.01 -1.51 4.57
N LEU A 345 13.09 -1.01 3.95
CA LEU A 345 13.04 0.15 3.05
C LEU A 345 12.16 -0.15 1.82
N CYS A 346 12.37 -1.29 1.17
CA CYS A 346 11.56 -1.76 0.04
C CYS A 346 10.07 -1.78 0.35
N ALA A 347 9.70 -2.26 1.54
CA ALA A 347 8.31 -2.32 1.98
C ALA A 347 7.67 -0.92 2.04
N SER A 348 8.37 0.06 2.63
CA SER A 348 7.88 1.44 2.67
C SER A 348 7.91 2.14 1.31
N LEU A 349 8.92 1.88 0.47
CA LEU A 349 9.00 2.44 -0.89
C LEU A 349 7.80 2.00 -1.75
N SER A 350 7.38 0.74 -1.61
CA SER A 350 6.20 0.20 -2.31
C SER A 350 4.93 0.93 -1.88
N SER A 351 4.66 1.00 -0.57
CA SER A 351 3.47 1.69 -0.05
C SER A 351 3.45 3.18 -0.42
N LEU A 352 4.59 3.86 -0.32
CA LEU A 352 4.69 5.29 -0.64
C LEU A 352 4.48 5.56 -2.13
N SER A 353 5.14 4.81 -3.02
CA SER A 353 4.99 4.99 -4.48
C SER A 353 3.57 4.71 -4.95
N SER A 354 2.92 3.71 -4.35
CA SER A 354 1.50 3.39 -4.54
C SER A 354 0.58 4.54 -4.18
N ALA A 355 0.79 5.12 -3.01
CA ALA A 355 -0.01 6.22 -2.52
C ALA A 355 0.22 7.48 -3.34
N LEU A 356 1.47 7.79 -3.73
CA LEU A 356 1.78 8.91 -4.61
C LEU A 356 1.08 8.78 -5.97
N ASN A 357 1.08 7.58 -6.57
CA ASN A 357 0.37 7.34 -7.83
C ASN A 357 -1.15 7.49 -7.68
N SER A 358 -1.72 6.92 -6.62
CA SER A 358 -3.15 7.03 -6.29
C SER A 358 -3.58 8.46 -6.02
N LEU A 359 -2.86 9.19 -5.16
CA LEU A 359 -3.13 10.59 -4.87
C LEU A 359 -3.04 11.45 -6.12
N SER A 360 -2.05 11.21 -6.99
CA SER A 360 -1.95 11.88 -8.28
C SER A 360 -3.18 11.59 -9.16
N THR A 361 -3.66 10.35 -9.15
CA THR A 361 -4.85 9.94 -9.91
C THR A 361 -6.11 10.62 -9.40
N VAL A 362 -6.32 10.60 -8.08
CA VAL A 362 -7.45 11.27 -7.42
C VAL A 362 -7.41 12.77 -7.67
N PHE A 363 -6.24 13.39 -7.55
CA PHE A 363 -6.07 14.82 -7.82
C PHE A 363 -6.44 15.19 -9.26
N VAL A 364 -5.94 14.42 -10.24
CA VAL A 364 -6.21 14.67 -11.65
C VAL A 364 -7.68 14.40 -12.00
N GLU A 365 -8.22 13.25 -11.62
CA GLU A 365 -9.56 12.80 -12.02
C GLU A 365 -10.68 13.48 -11.24
N ASP A 366 -10.53 13.70 -9.94
CA ASP A 366 -11.61 14.19 -9.07
C ASP A 366 -11.57 15.70 -8.82
N PHE A 367 -10.40 16.33 -8.91
CA PHE A 367 -10.25 17.77 -8.67
C PHE A 367 -9.93 18.54 -9.95
N MET A 368 -8.84 18.21 -10.65
CA MET A 368 -8.41 18.99 -11.82
C MET A 368 -9.38 18.88 -12.99
N ARG A 369 -9.74 17.66 -13.43
CA ARG A 369 -10.61 17.50 -14.60
C ARG A 369 -11.98 18.17 -14.44
N PRO A 370 -12.68 18.06 -13.28
CA PRO A 370 -13.94 18.77 -13.09
C PRO A 370 -13.79 20.29 -13.02
N LEU A 371 -12.66 20.80 -12.49
CA LEU A 371 -12.38 22.24 -12.46
C LEU A 371 -12.12 22.80 -13.88
N PHE A 372 -11.34 22.09 -14.69
CA PHE A 372 -10.88 22.55 -16.00
C PHE A 372 -11.70 22.01 -17.20
N HIS A 373 -12.79 21.27 -16.96
CA HIS A 373 -13.65 20.69 -18.01
C HIS A 373 -12.89 19.87 -19.08
N ILE A 374 -11.83 19.16 -18.68
CA ILE A 374 -10.97 18.40 -19.61
C ILE A 374 -11.66 17.09 -20.01
N PRO A 375 -11.91 16.83 -21.31
CA PRO A 375 -12.61 15.62 -21.75
C PRO A 375 -11.83 14.33 -21.46
N HIS A 376 -12.58 13.25 -21.15
CA HIS A 376 -12.08 11.96 -20.66
C HIS A 376 -11.02 11.27 -21.55
N LYS A 377 -11.00 11.56 -22.87
CA LYS A 377 -10.17 10.84 -23.86
C LYS A 377 -8.82 11.50 -24.20
N THR A 378 -8.51 12.70 -23.71
CA THR A 378 -7.45 13.52 -24.35
C THR A 378 -6.44 14.11 -23.38
N ALA A 379 -5.98 13.34 -22.39
CA ALA A 379 -4.82 13.75 -21.62
C ALA A 379 -3.54 13.19 -22.29
N LYS A 380 -3.23 13.74 -23.48
CA LYS A 380 -1.85 13.78 -23.97
C LYS A 380 -1.09 14.70 -23.03
N PHE A 381 0.06 14.25 -22.54
CA PHE A 381 0.94 14.97 -21.63
C PHE A 381 1.08 16.46 -22.00
N LYS A 382 0.31 17.35 -21.35
CA LYS A 382 0.48 18.80 -21.38
C LYS A 382 0.84 19.28 -19.98
N LEU A 383 2.02 18.85 -19.52
CA LEU A 383 2.65 19.41 -18.31
C LEU A 383 3.16 20.84 -18.53
N ASN A 384 2.98 21.42 -19.73
CA ASN A 384 3.22 22.84 -19.99
C ASN A 384 2.09 23.77 -19.50
N ALA A 385 0.98 23.23 -18.97
CA ALA A 385 -0.12 24.06 -18.46
C ALA A 385 0.18 24.69 -17.08
N CYS A 386 1.01 24.07 -16.24
CA CYS A 386 1.51 24.70 -14.99
C CYS A 386 2.66 25.69 -15.24
N ALA A 387 3.33 25.63 -16.40
CA ALA A 387 4.35 26.62 -16.77
C ALA A 387 3.75 27.86 -17.47
N LYS A 388 2.50 27.78 -17.95
CA LYS A 388 1.83 28.86 -18.69
C LYS A 388 0.92 29.75 -17.83
N THR A 389 0.71 29.45 -16.56
CA THR A 389 -0.05 30.32 -15.64
C THR A 389 0.79 31.46 -15.04
N LEU A 390 2.03 31.67 -15.51
CA LEU A 390 2.86 32.83 -15.17
C LEU A 390 3.10 33.79 -16.36
N ASP A 391 2.44 33.59 -17.50
CA ASP A 391 2.55 34.52 -18.63
C ASP A 391 1.22 35.22 -18.89
N CYS A 392 0.95 36.26 -18.11
CA CYS A 392 -0.03 37.28 -18.46
C CYS A 392 0.51 38.11 -19.61
N ARG A 393 0.28 37.71 -20.87
CA ARG A 393 0.24 38.64 -22.00
C ARG A 393 -0.42 38.05 -23.26
N LYS A 394 -1.50 38.74 -23.64
CA LYS A 394 -2.00 38.97 -25.02
C LYS A 394 -2.76 37.84 -25.73
N GLU A 395 -4.06 38.06 -25.85
CA GLU A 395 -4.87 37.80 -27.05
C GLU A 395 -4.20 38.35 -28.34
N PRO A 396 -4.43 37.73 -29.52
CA PRO A 396 -5.61 38.11 -30.31
C PRO A 396 -6.34 36.98 -31.07
N ALA A 397 -7.65 37.21 -31.21
CA ALA A 397 -8.60 37.03 -32.32
C ALA A 397 -8.35 36.06 -33.51
N ASN A 398 -9.50 35.57 -34.00
CA ASN A 398 -9.83 34.92 -35.29
C ASN A 398 -9.48 33.44 -35.48
N VAL A 399 -10.49 32.57 -35.38
CA VAL A 399 -10.77 31.53 -36.39
C VAL A 399 -12.29 31.32 -36.49
N ASP A 400 -12.80 31.49 -37.70
CA ASP A 400 -14.17 31.25 -38.14
C ASP A 400 -14.40 29.74 -38.33
N SER A 401 -15.49 29.17 -37.80
CA SER A 401 -15.81 27.75 -37.96
C SER A 401 -17.32 27.53 -38.15
N ARG A 402 -17.83 27.96 -39.30
CA ARG A 402 -19.04 27.37 -39.91
C ARG A 402 -18.63 26.16 -40.74
N LEU A 403 -18.65 24.97 -40.16
CA LEU A 403 -18.90 23.72 -40.88
C LEU A 403 -19.06 22.57 -39.88
N LEU A 404 -20.14 21.81 -40.08
CA LEU A 404 -20.49 20.49 -39.49
C LEU A 404 -21.43 20.50 -38.26
N CYS A 405 -22.71 20.68 -38.57
CA CYS A 405 -23.86 20.05 -37.89
C CYS A 405 -24.08 18.64 -38.52
N PRO A 406 -24.99 17.75 -38.05
CA PRO A 406 -25.59 17.52 -36.72
C PRO A 406 -25.62 16.03 -36.30
N LEU A 407 -25.54 15.70 -35.01
CA LEU A 407 -26.23 14.50 -34.47
C LEU A 407 -26.85 14.78 -33.08
N ARG A 408 -28.16 14.49 -33.01
CA ARG A 408 -29.14 14.70 -31.94
C ARG A 408 -28.73 14.16 -30.56
N ARG A 409 -29.04 14.93 -29.51
CA ARG A 409 -29.27 14.44 -28.13
C ARG A 409 -30.73 13.95 -27.98
N PRO A 410 -31.03 12.96 -27.14
CA PRO A 410 -32.38 12.75 -26.63
C PRO A 410 -32.72 13.72 -25.48
N GLN A 411 -34.02 13.98 -25.37
CA GLN A 411 -34.70 15.00 -24.60
C GLN A 411 -34.51 14.89 -23.08
N SER A 412 -34.40 16.06 -22.45
CA SER A 412 -34.57 16.29 -21.01
C SER A 412 -36.04 16.15 -20.60
N TYR A 413 -36.31 15.33 -19.59
CA TYR A 413 -37.59 15.30 -18.88
C TYR A 413 -37.74 16.57 -18.00
N LYS A 414 -38.86 17.27 -18.15
CA LYS A 414 -39.30 18.41 -17.33
C LYS A 414 -40.09 17.92 -16.11
N PHE A 415 -39.81 18.47 -14.94
CA PHE A 415 -40.71 18.45 -13.77
C PHE A 415 -41.76 19.57 -13.91
N PRO A 416 -43.06 19.35 -13.60
CA PRO A 416 -44.05 20.43 -13.51
C PRO A 416 -44.00 21.12 -12.14
N LYS A 417 -44.22 22.44 -12.14
CA LYS A 417 -44.47 23.27 -10.95
C LYS A 417 -45.98 23.35 -10.64
N GLU A 418 -46.28 23.31 -9.34
CA GLU A 418 -47.31 24.03 -8.57
C GLU A 418 -48.77 24.06 -9.06
N ILE A 419 -49.68 23.57 -8.20
CA ILE A 419 -51.10 23.93 -8.18
C ILE A 419 -51.40 24.58 -6.83
N GLU A 420 -52.06 25.73 -6.91
CA GLU A 420 -52.41 26.68 -5.86
C GLU A 420 -53.34 26.13 -4.77
N MET A 421 -53.12 26.61 -3.55
CA MET A 421 -54.09 26.60 -2.45
C MET A 421 -55.13 27.70 -2.68
N HIS A 422 -56.41 27.33 -2.71
CA HIS A 422 -57.53 28.27 -2.51
C HIS A 422 -58.40 27.79 -1.36
N SER A 423 -58.50 28.62 -0.32
CA SER A 423 -59.50 28.51 0.74
C SER A 423 -60.84 29.09 0.28
N SER A 424 -61.94 28.39 0.55
CA SER A 424 -63.26 29.02 0.70
C SER A 424 -64.09 28.23 1.71
N HIS A 425 -64.63 28.96 2.68
CA HIS A 425 -65.48 28.51 3.78
C HIS A 425 -66.90 28.09 3.34
N THR A 426 -67.53 27.32 4.24
CA THR A 426 -68.95 27.32 4.69
C THR A 426 -70.04 26.44 4.05
N THR A 427 -70.85 25.87 4.98
CA THR A 427 -72.19 25.23 4.89
C THR A 427 -72.27 23.83 4.27
N LYS A 428 -72.82 22.78 4.91
CA LYS A 428 -73.80 22.60 6.00
C LYS A 428 -73.39 21.44 6.90
#